data_AF-A0A9P4SED4-F1
#
_entry.id   AF-A0A9P4SED4-F1
#
_cell.length_a   1.000
_cell.length_b   1.000
_cell.length_c   1.000
_cell.angle_alpha   90.00
_cell.angle_beta   90.00
_cell.angle_gamma   90.00
#
_symmetry.space_group_name_H-M   'P 1'
#
loop_
_entity.id
_entity.type
_entity.pdbx_description
1 polymer ?
#
loop_
_entity_poly.entity_id
_entity_poly.type
_entity_poly.pdbx_seq_one_letter_code
_entity_poly.pdbx_strand_id
1 'polypeptide(L)'
;MLRMLEAQAPAKQNATDTINTLSSRLNSATLLEDRRAAILGLRSFAKEYPASVASGALRGLISSLTKDSEDVDTTKVVLETLLMLFNPNENSPEASDDIALWLADEFTQVSRTGLPSSTY
;
A
#
# COMPACT_ATOMS: atom_id res chain seq x y z
N MET A 1 -43.85 -0.01 -8.66
CA MET A 1 -42.99 -1.10 -8.13
C MET A 1 -41.52 -1.00 -8.56
N LEU A 2 -41.19 -0.55 -9.78
CA LEU A 2 -39.78 -0.52 -10.25
C LEU A 2 -38.85 0.44 -9.48
N ARG A 3 -39.36 1.58 -8.99
CA ARG A 3 -38.55 2.56 -8.21
C ARG A 3 -38.14 2.13 -6.81
N MET A 4 -38.77 1.11 -6.23
CA MET A 4 -38.41 0.62 -4.89
C MET A 4 -37.22 -0.34 -4.92
N LEU A 5 -36.89 -0.91 -6.08
CA LEU A 5 -35.76 -1.83 -6.28
C LEU A 5 -34.43 -1.09 -6.51
N GLU A 6 -34.46 0.15 -7.02
CA GLU A 6 -33.25 0.97 -7.22
C GLU A 6 -32.69 1.54 -5.91
N ALA A 7 -33.53 1.70 -4.87
CA ALA A 7 -33.13 2.26 -3.57
C ALA A 7 -32.34 1.29 -2.68
N GLN A 8 -32.06 0.07 -3.16
CA GLN A 8 -31.45 -1.01 -2.39
C GLN A 8 -30.23 -1.63 -3.09
N ALA A 9 -29.63 -0.92 -4.05
CA ALA A 9 -28.30 -1.26 -4.53
C ALA A 9 -27.26 -0.85 -3.46
N PRO A 10 -26.27 -1.71 -3.14
CA PRO A 10 -25.18 -1.32 -2.24
C PRO A 10 -24.53 -0.03 -2.76
N ALA A 11 -24.15 0.86 -1.83
CA ALA A 11 -23.42 2.07 -2.20
C ALA A 11 -22.20 1.69 -3.03
N LYS A 12 -21.99 2.40 -4.16
CA LYS A 12 -20.87 2.15 -5.05
C LYS A 12 -19.58 2.35 -4.26
N GLN A 13 -18.82 1.28 -4.04
CA GLN A 13 -17.54 1.37 -3.33
C GLN A 13 -16.59 2.24 -4.16
N ASN A 14 -15.96 3.22 -3.51
CA ASN A 14 -14.91 4.02 -4.12
C ASN A 14 -13.55 3.30 -3.96
N ALA A 15 -12.65 3.48 -4.92
CA ALA A 15 -11.30 2.92 -4.89
C ALA A 15 -10.56 3.36 -3.62
N THR A 16 -10.64 4.64 -3.25
CA THR A 16 -10.00 5.20 -2.06
C THR A 16 -10.45 4.52 -0.76
N ASP A 17 -11.74 4.26 -0.58
CA ASP A 17 -12.26 3.57 0.63
C ASP A 17 -11.74 2.14 0.73
N THR A 18 -11.63 1.48 -0.42
CA THR A 18 -11.07 0.13 -0.52
C THR A 18 -9.58 0.14 -0.16
N ILE A 19 -8.81 1.08 -0.71
CA ILE A 19 -7.39 1.28 -0.41
C ILE A 19 -7.18 1.56 1.08
N ASN A 20 -8.00 2.42 1.69
CA ASN A 20 -7.94 2.73 3.11
C ASN A 20 -8.20 1.49 3.98
N THR A 21 -9.20 0.69 3.61
CA THR A 21 -9.53 -0.56 4.31
C THR A 21 -8.37 -1.56 4.24
N LEU A 22 -7.79 -1.75 3.05
CA LEU A 22 -6.66 -2.66 2.85
C LEU A 22 -5.40 -2.16 3.57
N SER A 23 -5.13 -0.85 3.55
CA SER A 23 -4.02 -0.22 4.27
C SER A 23 -4.14 -0.43 5.79
N SER A 24 -5.34 -0.19 6.33
CA SER A 24 -5.62 -0.46 7.75
C SER A 24 -5.43 -1.93 8.11
N ARG A 25 -5.88 -2.85 7.24
CA ARG A 25 -5.65 -4.29 7.42
C ARG A 25 -4.17 -4.63 7.42
N LEU A 26 -3.39 -4.14 6.45
CA LEU A 26 -1.94 -4.37 6.39
C LEU A 26 -1.24 -3.92 7.67
N ASN A 27 -1.63 -2.76 8.22
CA ASN A 27 -1.02 -2.20 9.41
C ASN A 27 -1.41 -2.92 10.72
N SER A 28 -2.58 -3.59 10.76
CA SER A 28 -3.13 -4.20 11.98
C SER A 28 -3.13 -5.74 12.01
N ALA A 29 -3.01 -6.39 10.84
CA ALA A 29 -3.13 -7.85 10.74
C ALA A 29 -1.96 -8.59 11.40
N THR A 30 -2.31 -9.54 12.26
CA THR A 30 -1.35 -10.42 12.96
C THR A 30 -1.01 -11.66 12.15
N LEU A 31 -1.98 -12.19 11.37
CA LEU A 31 -1.79 -13.35 10.51
C LEU A 31 -1.09 -12.97 9.20
N LEU A 32 -0.14 -13.81 8.77
CA LEU A 32 0.58 -13.65 7.50
C LEU A 32 -0.39 -13.58 6.31
N GLU A 33 -1.36 -14.49 6.26
CA GLU A 33 -2.31 -14.57 5.15
C GLU A 33 -3.18 -13.32 5.01
N ASP A 34 -3.57 -12.70 6.12
CA ASP A 34 -4.35 -11.45 6.10
C ASP A 34 -3.52 -10.28 5.58
N ARG A 35 -2.23 -10.21 5.95
CA ARG A 35 -1.29 -9.23 5.39
C ARG A 35 -1.09 -9.47 3.89
N ARG A 36 -0.80 -10.71 3.49
CA ARG A 36 -0.61 -11.09 2.08
C ARG A 36 -1.82 -10.72 1.24
N ALA A 37 -3.03 -11.03 1.71
CA ALA A 37 -4.27 -10.68 1.03
C ALA A 37 -4.45 -9.15 0.90
N ALA A 38 -4.11 -8.39 1.95
CA ALA A 38 -4.15 -6.93 1.89
C ALA A 38 -3.17 -6.36 0.85
N ILE A 39 -1.93 -6.88 0.81
CA ILE A 39 -0.89 -6.45 -0.13
C ILE A 39 -1.30 -6.78 -1.57
N LEU A 40 -1.84 -7.97 -1.84
CA LEU A 40 -2.36 -8.35 -3.16
C LEU A 40 -3.47 -7.41 -3.62
N GLY A 41 -4.38 -7.03 -2.71
CA GLY A 41 -5.40 -6.02 -2.98
C GLY A 41 -4.79 -4.66 -3.32
N LEU A 42 -3.86 -4.16 -2.50
CA LEU A 42 -3.20 -2.86 -2.73
C LEU A 42 -2.43 -2.83 -4.06
N ARG A 43 -1.76 -3.93 -4.43
CA ARG A 43 -1.06 -4.08 -5.72
C ARG A 43 -1.97 -3.81 -6.91
N SER A 44 -3.23 -4.23 -6.84
CA SER A 44 -4.20 -4.00 -7.93
C SER A 44 -4.53 -2.52 -8.16
N PHE A 45 -4.30 -1.66 -7.16
CA PHE A 45 -4.50 -0.22 -7.24
C PHE A 45 -3.21 0.57 -7.46
N ALA A 46 -2.04 0.00 -7.20
CA ALA A 46 -0.77 0.72 -7.12
C ALA A 46 -0.41 1.53 -8.37
N LYS A 47 -0.79 1.08 -9.57
CA LYS A 47 -0.55 1.82 -10.81
C LYS A 47 -1.54 2.95 -11.09
N GLU A 48 -2.80 2.76 -10.70
CA GLU A 48 -3.89 3.71 -11.03
C GLU A 48 -4.17 4.72 -9.91
N TYR A 49 -3.84 4.37 -8.67
CA TYR A 49 -4.01 5.21 -7.49
C TYR A 49 -2.72 5.23 -6.64
N PRO A 50 -1.56 5.59 -7.23
CA PRO A 50 -0.27 5.55 -6.55
C PRO A 50 -0.22 6.45 -5.31
N ALA A 51 -0.78 7.67 -5.35
CA ALA A 51 -0.74 8.59 -4.22
C ALA A 51 -1.55 8.05 -3.03
N SER A 52 -2.76 7.54 -3.32
CA SER A 52 -3.64 6.93 -2.32
C SER A 52 -3.00 5.70 -1.67
N VAL A 53 -2.41 4.80 -2.46
CA VAL A 53 -1.74 3.60 -1.95
C VAL A 53 -0.48 3.98 -1.16
N ALA A 54 0.34 4.90 -1.68
CA ALA A 54 1.57 5.34 -1.04
C ALA A 54 1.29 5.98 0.33
N SER A 55 0.30 6.87 0.41
CA SER A 55 -0.07 7.55 1.66
C SER A 55 -0.54 6.57 2.76
N GLY A 56 -1.37 5.58 2.39
CA GLY A 56 -1.96 4.66 3.37
C GLY A 56 -1.08 3.47 3.74
N ALA A 57 -0.31 2.93 2.79
CA ALA A 57 0.27 1.60 2.90
C ALA A 57 1.80 1.55 2.85
N LEU A 58 2.51 2.61 2.44
CA LEU A 58 3.95 2.54 2.21
C LEU A 58 4.73 1.99 3.40
N ARG A 59 4.49 2.51 4.61
CA ARG A 59 5.15 2.06 5.83
C ARG A 59 4.84 0.59 6.14
N GLY A 60 3.60 0.16 5.90
CA GLY A 60 3.19 -1.23 6.05
C GLY A 60 3.93 -2.15 5.08
N LEU A 61 4.04 -1.74 3.80
CA LEU A 61 4.78 -2.46 2.77
C LEU A 61 6.27 -2.60 3.12
N ILE A 62 6.92 -1.50 3.51
CA ILE A 62 8.33 -1.51 3.94
C ILE A 62 8.50 -2.41 5.16
N SER A 63 7.60 -2.33 6.15
CA SER A 63 7.65 -3.18 7.35
C SER A 63 7.49 -4.67 7.02
N SER A 64 6.65 -5.01 6.04
CA SER A 64 6.46 -6.38 5.57
C SER A 64 7.70 -6.99 4.92
N LEU A 65 8.58 -6.19 4.29
CA LEU A 65 9.85 -6.71 3.77
C LEU A 65 10.72 -7.35 4.86
N THR A 66 10.64 -6.84 6.10
CA THR A 66 11.35 -7.42 7.24
C THR A 66 10.52 -8.49 7.93
N LYS A 67 9.25 -8.18 8.24
CA LYS A 67 8.36 -9.06 9.02
C LYS A 67 8.05 -10.38 8.32
N ASP A 68 7.91 -10.33 7.00
CA ASP A 68 7.45 -11.44 6.17
C ASP A 68 8.60 -11.98 5.28
N SER A 69 9.85 -11.70 5.64
CA SER A 69 11.06 -11.99 4.84
C SER A 69 11.30 -13.47 4.56
N GLU A 70 10.85 -14.37 5.42
CA GLU A 70 10.94 -15.82 5.22
C GLU A 70 9.92 -16.33 4.19
N ASP A 71 8.88 -15.55 3.91
CA ASP A 71 7.85 -15.88 2.95
C ASP A 71 8.13 -15.19 1.61
N VAL A 72 8.76 -15.93 0.70
CA VAL A 72 9.21 -15.42 -0.59
C VAL A 72 8.05 -14.92 -1.46
N ASP A 73 6.89 -15.57 -1.40
CA ASP A 73 5.71 -15.18 -2.17
C ASP A 73 5.17 -13.81 -1.72
N THR A 74 5.06 -13.58 -0.41
CA THR A 74 4.67 -12.27 0.14
C THR A 74 5.72 -11.22 -0.17
N THR A 75 7.00 -11.52 0.05
CA THR A 75 8.11 -10.60 -0.24
C THR A 75 8.11 -10.16 -1.70
N LYS A 76 7.91 -11.10 -2.63
CA LYS A 76 7.79 -10.81 -4.07
C LYS A 76 6.65 -9.84 -4.35
N VAL A 77 5.46 -10.10 -3.81
CA VAL A 77 4.29 -9.22 -4.04
C VAL A 77 4.52 -7.83 -3.44
N VAL A 78 5.16 -7.72 -2.29
CA VAL A 78 5.53 -6.43 -1.68
C VAL A 78 6.49 -5.66 -2.61
N LEU A 79 7.55 -6.30 -3.09
CA LEU A 79 8.52 -5.68 -4.01
C LEU A 79 7.87 -5.25 -5.33
N GLU A 80 7.01 -6.09 -5.91
CA GLU A 80 6.26 -5.72 -7.12
C GLU A 80 5.35 -4.51 -6.87
N THR A 81 4.69 -4.45 -5.71
CA THR A 81 3.82 -3.32 -5.34
C THR A 81 4.63 -2.03 -5.20
N LEU A 82 5.76 -2.08 -4.50
CA LEU A 82 6.67 -0.94 -4.36
C LEU A 82 7.20 -0.47 -5.72
N LEU A 83 7.60 -1.39 -6.59
CA LEU A 83 8.05 -1.06 -7.95
C LEU A 83 6.95 -0.39 -8.77
N MET A 84 5.69 -0.79 -8.62
CA MET A 84 4.56 -0.14 -9.27
C MET A 84 4.32 1.28 -8.74
N LEU A 85 4.57 1.54 -7.45
CA LEU A 85 4.48 2.90 -6.89
C LEU A 85 5.59 3.82 -7.41
N PHE A 86 6.80 3.28 -7.66
CA PHE A 86 7.87 4.01 -8.33
C PHE A 86 7.63 4.20 -9.83
N ASN A 87 6.82 3.35 -10.45
CA ASN A 87 6.53 3.37 -11.89
C ASN A 87 5.01 3.28 -12.12
N PRO A 88 4.25 4.31 -11.72
CA PRO A 88 2.79 4.32 -11.87
C PRO A 88 2.38 4.39 -13.35
N ASN A 89 1.09 4.22 -13.62
CA ASN A 89 0.55 4.54 -14.95
C ASN A 89 0.64 6.05 -15.17
N GLU A 90 1.32 6.49 -16.24
CA GLU A 90 1.45 7.91 -16.60
C GLU A 90 0.09 8.60 -16.83
N ASN A 91 -0.96 7.83 -17.15
CA ASN A 91 -2.32 8.35 -17.33
C ASN A 91 -3.13 8.41 -16.03
N SER A 92 -2.58 7.94 -14.91
CA SER A 92 -3.25 8.04 -13.61
C SER A 92 -3.36 9.51 -13.22
N PRO A 93 -4.53 9.98 -12.75
CA PRO A 93 -4.69 11.33 -12.20
C PRO A 93 -3.89 11.55 -10.90
N GLU A 94 -3.41 10.47 -10.28
CA GLU A 94 -2.58 10.51 -9.09
C GLU A 94 -1.08 10.36 -9.42
N ALA A 95 -0.69 10.10 -10.66
CA ALA A 95 0.73 10.00 -11.02
C ALA A 95 1.44 11.36 -10.85
N SER A 96 2.57 11.35 -10.15
CA SER A 96 3.43 12.52 -9.96
C SER A 96 4.85 12.08 -9.63
N ASP A 97 5.84 12.79 -10.17
CA ASP A 97 7.27 12.58 -9.85
C ASP A 97 7.57 12.81 -8.37
N ASP A 98 6.79 13.67 -7.71
CA ASP A 98 6.90 13.94 -6.27
C ASP A 98 6.65 12.69 -5.43
N ILE A 99 5.84 11.75 -5.92
CA ILE A 99 5.58 10.49 -5.22
C ILE A 99 6.85 9.67 -5.16
N ALA A 100 7.56 9.50 -6.28
CA ALA A 100 8.79 8.72 -6.31
C ALA A 100 9.86 9.28 -5.36
N LEU A 101 9.98 10.62 -5.29
CA LEU A 101 10.89 11.28 -4.35
C LEU A 101 10.47 11.02 -2.90
N TRP A 102 9.19 11.19 -2.58
CA TRP A 102 8.65 10.93 -1.24
C TRP A 102 8.81 9.46 -0.82
N LEU A 103 8.54 8.52 -1.72
CA LEU A 103 8.77 7.09 -1.51
C LEU A 103 10.23 6.84 -1.12
N ALA A 104 11.18 7.37 -1.90
CA ALA A 104 12.60 7.23 -1.67
C ALA A 104 13.03 7.80 -0.31
N ASP A 105 12.51 8.96 0.07
CA ASP A 105 12.76 9.55 1.38
C ASP A 105 12.27 8.64 2.51
N GLU A 106 11.09 8.04 2.39
CA GLU A 106 10.57 7.13 3.43
C GLU A 106 11.46 5.89 3.61
N PHE A 107 11.99 5.32 2.51
CA PHE A 107 12.96 4.21 2.57
C PHE A 107 14.23 4.58 3.34
N THR A 108 14.75 5.80 3.14
CA THR A 108 15.99 6.22 3.79
C THR A 108 15.80 6.63 5.24
N GLN A 109 14.60 7.11 5.63
CA GLN A 109 14.31 7.51 7.00
C GLN A 109 14.31 6.32 7.98
N VAL A 110 13.82 5.15 7.58
CA VAL A 110 13.88 3.92 8.40
C VAL A 110 15.33 3.54 8.75
N SER A 111 16.29 3.85 7.86
CA SER A 111 17.70 3.56 8.10
C SER A 111 18.33 4.46 9.19
N ARG A 112 17.73 5.61 9.51
CA ARG A 112 18.29 6.57 10.50
C ARG A 112 17.86 6.30 11.93
N THR A 113 16.73 5.60 12.15
CA THR A 113 16.20 5.35 13.50
C THR A 113 16.82 4.12 14.18
N GLY A 114 17.75 3.42 13.52
CA GLY A 114 18.38 2.18 14.01
C GLY A 114 19.83 2.29 14.52
N LEU A 115 20.46 3.47 14.48
CA LEU A 115 21.80 3.64 15.06
C LEU A 115 21.67 4.20 16.49
N PRO A 116 22.07 3.46 17.54
CA PRO A 116 22.31 4.09 18.82
C PRO A 116 23.39 5.16 18.60
N SER A 117 23.08 6.41 18.95
CA SER A 117 24.08 7.47 19.02
C SER A 117 25.23 6.95 19.88
N SER A 118 26.36 6.63 19.24
CA SER A 118 27.57 6.26 19.96
C SER A 118 28.10 7.52 20.61
N THR A 119 27.66 7.77 21.85
CA THR A 119 28.27 8.75 22.71
C THR A 119 29.65 8.22 23.09
N TYR A 120 30.67 8.73 22.41
CA TYR A 120 32.02 8.87 22.98
C TYR A 120 32.11 10.22 23.66
#